data_AF-A0A0B1TWD8-F1
#
_entry.id   AF-A0A0B1TWD8-F1
#
_cell.length_a   1.000
_cell.length_b   1.000
_cell.length_c   1.000
_cell.angle_alpha   90.00
_cell.angle_beta   90.00
_cell.angle_gamma   90.00
#
_symmetry.space_group_name_H-M   'P 1'
#
loop_
_entity.id
_entity.type
_entity.pdbx_description
1 polymer ?
#
loop_
_entity_poly.entity_id
_entity_poly.type
_entity_poly.pdbx_seq_one_letter_code
_entity_poly.pdbx_strand_id
1 'polypeptide(L)'
;MAKKKTDKEYRILVFGDSFTYAVTKPEYAFCAVLERRLNALGLDRHVRVVNLGFPSTSFPDYLERVAFWTQALEYDAVIFNVYLGNDFNDVRNIPYNPIVFQEKLRDICQFGEPYGVYTLIPHQYPFRFMDFIKAQVLFKLQNDKALRRMLFLPDLETLGVLPNAADPRYRSLLPLTPDQMASEMRSSMKPFYPETMFAYKNDLPWYELFLATATRLTTLGKPVLVMLSPPLCAVSPIVGDKAARDLGKDPAQADFALPGRITRELARQVGFPQENILDLTPCLAGETPDGHGTYSGQDTHWSPEGNAWVGDMLTGWIAARWFDRKGAGTACPSRPWDYEPIPTGLLEPMDKTAALAATIVAGCHGSATD
;
A
#
# COMPACT_ATOMS: atom_id res chain seq x y z
N MET A 1 19.20 -4.18 -18.66
CA MET A 1 19.56 -2.74 -18.50
C MET A 1 18.30 -1.98 -18.10
N ALA A 2 18.40 -1.07 -17.13
CA ALA A 2 17.26 -0.27 -16.69
C ALA A 2 16.69 0.59 -17.83
N LYS A 3 15.37 0.75 -17.87
CA LYS A 3 14.70 1.66 -18.80
C LYS A 3 15.03 3.10 -18.40
N LYS A 4 15.80 3.77 -19.26
CA LYS A 4 16.25 5.13 -19.04
C LYS A 4 15.10 6.13 -18.93
N LYS A 5 15.28 7.15 -18.10
CA LYS A 5 14.42 8.34 -18.10
C LYS A 5 15.01 9.40 -19.02
N THR A 6 14.21 10.39 -19.41
CA THR A 6 14.73 11.55 -20.15
C THR A 6 15.43 12.49 -19.17
N ASP A 7 16.39 13.30 -19.63
CA ASP A 7 17.15 14.21 -18.76
C ASP A 7 16.26 15.25 -18.05
N LYS A 8 15.10 15.56 -18.64
CA LYS A 8 14.11 16.49 -18.08
C LYS A 8 13.04 15.80 -17.22
N GLU A 9 13.16 14.50 -16.96
CA GLU A 9 12.21 13.75 -16.14
C GLU A 9 12.74 13.55 -14.72
N TYR A 10 11.88 13.83 -13.73
CA TYR A 10 12.04 13.41 -12.34
C TYR A 10 11.06 12.26 -12.05
N ARG A 11 11.55 11.04 -11.91
CA ARG A 11 10.71 9.84 -11.78
C ARG A 11 10.58 9.39 -10.33
N ILE A 12 9.34 9.35 -9.85
CA ILE A 12 8.95 8.84 -8.54
C ILE A 12 8.32 7.46 -8.73
N LEU A 13 8.84 6.44 -8.06
CA LEU A 13 8.21 5.12 -8.01
C LEU A 13 7.32 5.04 -6.77
N VAL A 14 6.09 4.57 -6.90
CA VAL A 14 5.14 4.43 -5.78
C VAL A 14 4.77 2.97 -5.62
N PHE A 15 5.16 2.38 -4.49
CA PHE A 15 4.84 0.99 -4.13
C PHE A 15 3.75 0.95 -3.07
N GLY A 16 2.93 -0.09 -3.11
CA GLY A 16 1.94 -0.40 -2.08
C GLY A 16 0.92 -1.42 -2.58
N ASP A 17 -0.16 -1.57 -1.83
CA ASP A 17 -1.23 -2.52 -2.10
C ASP A 17 -2.31 -1.94 -3.06
N SER A 18 -3.56 -2.38 -2.87
CA SER A 18 -4.71 -1.88 -3.61
C SER A 18 -5.01 -0.40 -3.36
N PHE A 19 -4.56 0.22 -2.27
CA PHE A 19 -4.68 1.67 -2.07
C PHE A 19 -3.75 2.45 -2.99
N THR A 20 -2.56 1.91 -3.30
CA THR A 20 -1.70 2.48 -4.32
C THR A 20 -2.24 2.21 -5.71
N TYR A 21 -2.68 0.97 -5.99
CA TYR A 21 -3.31 0.61 -7.26
C TYR A 21 -4.51 1.53 -7.57
N ALA A 22 -5.29 1.84 -6.54
CA ALA A 22 -6.56 2.54 -6.54
C ALA A 22 -7.68 1.79 -7.29
N VAL A 23 -8.87 1.74 -6.69
CA VAL A 23 -10.08 1.18 -7.35
C VAL A 23 -10.85 2.22 -8.15
N THR A 24 -10.28 3.41 -8.34
CA THR A 24 -10.80 4.47 -9.20
C THR A 24 -10.20 4.35 -10.60
N LYS A 25 -10.71 5.09 -11.60
CA LYS A 25 -10.03 5.20 -12.88
C LYS A 25 -8.64 5.84 -12.67
N PRO A 26 -7.61 5.45 -13.43
CA PRO A 26 -6.22 5.87 -13.20
C PRO A 26 -6.03 7.37 -13.04
N GLU A 27 -6.77 8.20 -13.77
CA GLU A 27 -6.72 9.66 -13.72
C GLU A 27 -7.19 10.29 -12.39
N TYR A 28 -7.90 9.52 -11.57
CA TYR A 28 -8.37 9.89 -10.23
C TYR A 28 -7.59 9.22 -9.09
N ALA A 29 -6.64 8.34 -9.39
CA ALA A 29 -5.76 7.79 -8.36
C ALA A 29 -4.86 8.89 -7.78
N PHE A 30 -4.51 8.83 -6.49
CA PHE A 30 -3.67 9.86 -5.87
C PHE A 30 -2.33 10.04 -6.59
N CYS A 31 -1.78 8.99 -7.20
CA CYS A 31 -0.55 9.07 -8.01
C CYS A 31 -0.72 10.01 -9.21
N ALA A 32 -1.84 9.94 -9.93
CA ALA A 32 -2.13 10.81 -11.07
C ALA A 32 -2.43 12.24 -10.62
N VAL A 33 -3.11 12.40 -9.47
CA VAL A 33 -3.30 13.73 -8.86
C VAL A 33 -1.95 14.34 -8.51
N LEU A 34 -1.10 13.61 -7.77
CA LEU A 34 0.24 14.05 -7.37
C LEU A 34 1.09 14.47 -8.58
N GLU A 35 1.13 13.66 -9.64
CA GLU A 35 1.86 13.98 -10.87
C GLU A 35 1.39 15.31 -11.47
N ARG A 36 0.07 15.46 -11.64
CA ARG A 36 -0.52 16.67 -12.22
C ARG A 36 -0.25 17.90 -11.35
N ARG A 37 -0.35 17.76 -10.02
CA ARG A 37 -0.14 18.87 -9.07
C ARG A 37 1.31 19.31 -9.01
N LEU A 38 2.26 18.38 -8.94
CA LEU A 38 3.70 18.72 -8.96
C LEU A 38 4.11 19.39 -10.27
N ASN A 39 3.62 18.91 -11.42
CA ASN A 39 3.90 19.54 -12.71
C ASN A 39 3.28 20.94 -12.85
N ALA A 40 2.17 21.21 -12.15
CA ALA A 40 1.56 22.54 -12.11
C ALA A 40 2.38 23.58 -11.30
N LEU A 41 3.38 23.15 -10.52
CA LEU A 41 4.25 24.05 -9.74
C LEU A 41 5.34 24.76 -10.58
N GLY A 42 5.43 24.45 -11.89
CA GLY A 42 6.45 25.03 -12.76
C GLY A 42 7.87 24.65 -12.35
N LEU A 43 8.08 23.37 -12.04
CA LEU A 43 9.41 22.81 -11.75
C LEU A 43 10.27 22.76 -13.04
N ASP A 44 11.59 22.81 -12.90
CA ASP A 44 12.53 22.73 -14.03
C ASP A 44 12.56 21.36 -14.72
N ARG A 45 11.91 20.36 -14.11
CA ARG A 45 11.79 18.98 -14.61
C ARG A 45 10.33 18.56 -14.60
N HIS A 46 9.94 17.80 -15.61
CA HIS A 46 8.66 17.12 -15.64
C HIS A 46 8.68 15.96 -14.64
N VAL A 47 7.76 15.96 -13.68
CA VAL A 47 7.61 14.88 -12.72
C VAL A 47 6.79 13.76 -13.36
N ARG A 48 7.29 12.52 -13.24
CA ARG A 48 6.55 11.30 -13.60
C ARG A 48 6.36 10.45 -12.37
N VAL A 49 5.11 10.14 -12.03
CA VAL A 49 4.75 9.26 -10.91
C VAL A 49 4.33 7.91 -11.45
N VAL A 50 5.14 6.88 -11.20
CA VAL A 50 4.88 5.51 -11.65
C VAL A 50 4.18 4.76 -10.52
N ASN A 51 2.89 4.51 -10.72
CA ASN A 51 2.10 3.66 -9.84
C ASN A 51 2.49 2.19 -10.04
N LEU A 52 3.15 1.62 -9.03
CA LEU A 52 3.51 0.20 -8.93
C LEU A 52 2.70 -0.51 -7.84
N GLY A 53 1.54 0.06 -7.49
CA GLY A 53 0.59 -0.53 -6.57
C GLY A 53 -0.04 -1.78 -7.13
N PHE A 54 -0.33 -2.74 -6.25
CA PHE A 54 -0.94 -3.99 -6.67
C PHE A 54 -1.90 -4.53 -5.62
N PRO A 55 -3.10 -5.00 -6.01
CA PRO A 55 -4.05 -5.52 -5.03
C PRO A 55 -3.56 -6.79 -4.33
N SER A 56 -3.95 -6.96 -3.06
CA SER A 56 -3.67 -8.17 -2.27
C SER A 56 -2.18 -8.47 -2.12
N THR A 57 -1.37 -7.44 -1.91
CA THR A 57 0.06 -7.57 -1.61
C THR A 57 0.44 -6.81 -0.38
N SER A 58 1.53 -7.24 0.27
CA SER A 58 2.00 -6.71 1.54
C SER A 58 3.54 -6.63 1.58
N PHE A 59 4.13 -6.44 2.75
CA PHE A 59 5.58 -6.19 2.92
C PHE A 59 6.53 -7.11 2.12
N PRO A 60 6.43 -8.45 2.13
CA PRO A 60 7.31 -9.31 1.32
C PRO A 60 7.20 -9.01 -0.19
N ASP A 61 5.98 -8.79 -0.68
CA ASP A 61 5.75 -8.45 -2.09
C ASP A 61 6.29 -7.07 -2.44
N TYR A 62 6.20 -6.10 -1.51
CA TYR A 62 6.79 -4.78 -1.69
C TYR A 62 8.30 -4.89 -1.87
N LEU A 63 8.97 -5.71 -1.06
CA LEU A 63 10.41 -5.94 -1.10
C LEU A 63 10.83 -6.62 -2.42
N GLU A 64 10.09 -7.63 -2.88
CA GLU A 64 10.31 -8.29 -4.18
C GLU A 64 10.21 -7.30 -5.33
N ARG A 65 9.18 -6.44 -5.30
CA ARG A 65 8.97 -5.41 -6.31
C ARG A 65 10.00 -4.31 -6.26
N VAL A 66 10.48 -3.93 -5.08
CA VAL A 66 11.62 -3.02 -4.97
C VAL A 66 12.83 -3.63 -5.65
N ALA A 67 13.18 -4.89 -5.34
CA ALA A 67 14.30 -5.59 -5.97
C ALA A 67 14.15 -5.67 -7.50
N PHE A 68 12.93 -5.93 -8.00
CA PHE A 68 12.68 -6.03 -9.44
C PHE A 68 12.61 -4.68 -10.17
N TRP A 69 11.83 -3.72 -9.67
CA TRP A 69 11.56 -2.49 -10.40
C TRP A 69 12.68 -1.45 -10.32
N THR A 70 13.42 -1.40 -9.21
CA THR A 70 14.51 -0.43 -9.06
C THR A 70 15.72 -0.74 -9.95
N GLN A 71 15.88 -1.97 -10.42
CA GLN A 71 16.83 -2.33 -11.48
C GLN A 71 16.23 -2.23 -12.89
N ALA A 72 14.90 -2.33 -13.02
CA ALA A 72 14.22 -2.29 -14.32
C ALA A 72 13.96 -0.86 -14.80
N LEU A 73 13.88 0.11 -13.89
CA LEU A 73 13.57 1.52 -14.19
C LEU A 73 14.63 2.43 -13.56
N GLU A 74 15.13 3.41 -14.30
CA GLU A 74 15.84 4.53 -13.66
C GLU A 74 14.83 5.37 -12.86
N TYR A 75 15.18 5.79 -11.65
CA TYR A 75 14.31 6.57 -10.76
C TYR A 75 15.09 7.58 -9.92
N ASP A 76 14.39 8.62 -9.47
CA ASP A 76 14.94 9.68 -8.62
C ASP A 76 14.49 9.52 -7.16
N ALA A 77 13.24 9.12 -6.92
CA ALA A 77 12.67 8.98 -5.58
C ALA A 77 11.69 7.81 -5.46
N VAL A 78 11.37 7.43 -4.22
CA VAL A 78 10.44 6.34 -3.91
C VAL A 78 9.41 6.80 -2.87
N ILE A 79 8.15 6.40 -3.07
CA ILE A 79 7.09 6.48 -2.07
C ILE A 79 6.64 5.05 -1.78
N PHE A 80 6.59 4.70 -0.49
CA PHE A 80 5.89 3.51 -0.02
C PHE A 80 4.60 3.93 0.63
N ASN A 81 3.49 3.36 0.18
CA ASN A 81 2.19 3.51 0.81
C ASN A 81 1.90 2.23 1.59
N VAL A 82 2.04 2.31 2.91
CA VAL A 82 1.71 1.22 3.84
C VAL A 82 0.28 1.40 4.29
N TYR A 83 -0.57 0.44 3.98
CA TYR A 83 -1.95 0.46 4.45
C TYR A 83 -2.05 -0.16 5.84
N LEU A 84 -2.48 0.62 6.82
CA LEU A 84 -2.58 0.21 8.24
C LEU A 84 -3.67 -0.83 8.50
N GLY A 85 -4.36 -1.32 7.47
CA GLY A 85 -5.32 -2.40 7.52
C GLY A 85 -4.71 -3.76 7.15
N ASN A 86 -4.84 -4.18 5.89
CA ASN A 86 -4.47 -5.54 5.50
C ASN A 86 -2.97 -5.80 5.38
N ASP A 87 -2.08 -4.80 5.22
CA ASP A 87 -0.64 -5.08 5.13
C ASP A 87 -0.11 -5.86 6.35
N PHE A 88 -0.56 -5.50 7.55
CA PHE A 88 -0.25 -6.21 8.80
C PHE A 88 -1.03 -7.51 8.98
N ASN A 89 -2.15 -7.69 8.27
CA ASN A 89 -2.95 -8.92 8.35
C ASN A 89 -2.48 -9.99 7.39
N ASP A 90 -2.09 -9.60 6.17
CA ASP A 90 -1.73 -10.50 5.08
C ASP A 90 -0.44 -11.25 5.40
N VAL A 91 0.52 -10.61 6.08
CA VAL A 91 1.79 -11.22 6.49
C VAL A 91 1.69 -12.18 7.68
N ARG A 92 0.55 -12.24 8.37
CA ARG A 92 0.43 -13.08 9.59
C ARG A 92 0.66 -14.55 9.32
N ASN A 93 0.22 -15.01 8.16
CA ASN A 93 0.36 -16.40 7.73
C ASN A 93 1.52 -16.58 6.74
N ILE A 94 2.36 -15.57 6.53
CA ILE A 94 3.55 -15.63 5.68
C ILE A 94 4.76 -15.71 6.60
N PRO A 95 5.34 -16.92 6.81
CA PRO A 95 6.49 -17.07 7.70
C PRO A 95 7.62 -16.11 7.29
N TYR A 96 8.15 -15.36 8.25
CA TYR A 96 9.38 -14.63 8.02
C TYR A 96 10.54 -15.63 7.97
N ASN A 97 11.15 -15.77 6.79
CA ASN A 97 12.31 -16.63 6.59
C ASN A 97 13.28 -15.97 5.61
N PRO A 98 14.38 -15.37 6.10
CA PRO A 98 15.29 -14.59 5.25
C PRO A 98 16.02 -15.46 4.23
N ILE A 99 16.28 -16.75 4.52
CA ILE A 99 16.95 -17.67 3.60
C ILE A 99 16.03 -17.98 2.41
N VAL A 100 14.79 -18.38 2.69
CA VAL A 100 13.79 -18.64 1.65
C VAL A 100 13.48 -17.37 0.85
N PHE A 101 13.47 -16.21 1.50
CA PHE A 101 13.27 -14.94 0.82
C PHE A 101 14.42 -14.60 -0.12
N GLN A 102 15.68 -14.80 0.29
CA GLN A 102 16.84 -14.62 -0.60
C GLN A 102 16.80 -15.55 -1.80
N GLU A 103 16.37 -16.81 -1.62
CA GLU A 103 16.09 -17.74 -2.72
C GLU A 103 15.07 -17.17 -3.70
N LYS A 104 13.95 -16.65 -3.19
CA LYS A 104 12.92 -16.02 -4.02
C LYS A 104 13.44 -14.79 -4.78
N LEU A 105 14.30 -13.97 -4.16
CA LEU A 105 14.95 -12.84 -4.87
C LEU A 105 15.85 -13.34 -6.00
N ARG A 106 16.60 -14.43 -5.81
CA ARG A 106 17.40 -15.04 -6.88
C ARG A 106 16.52 -15.58 -8.01
N ASP A 107 15.38 -16.19 -7.69
CA ASP A 107 14.43 -16.65 -8.69
C ASP A 107 13.87 -15.50 -9.51
N ILE A 108 13.49 -14.38 -8.88
CA ILE A 108 13.06 -13.16 -9.58
C ILE A 108 14.16 -12.64 -10.51
N CYS A 109 15.42 -12.77 -10.11
CA CYS A 109 16.55 -12.38 -10.93
C CYS A 109 16.79 -13.29 -12.13
N GLN A 110 16.59 -14.59 -11.95
CA GLN A 110 16.81 -15.58 -13.00
C GLN A 110 15.65 -15.64 -13.99
N PHE A 111 14.42 -15.56 -13.49
CA PHE A 111 13.20 -15.82 -14.27
C PHE A 111 12.37 -14.55 -14.54
N GLY A 112 12.76 -13.42 -13.95
CA GLY A 112 11.92 -12.23 -13.88
C GLY A 112 10.88 -12.35 -12.77
N GLU A 113 10.23 -11.24 -12.43
CA GLU A 113 9.01 -11.31 -11.63
C GLU A 113 7.94 -12.04 -12.49
N PRO A 114 7.26 -13.07 -11.96
CA PRO A 114 6.30 -13.85 -12.73
C PRO A 114 5.09 -12.99 -13.10
N TYR A 115 5.20 -12.29 -14.22
CA TYR A 115 4.09 -11.61 -14.87
C TYR A 115 3.40 -12.61 -15.80
N GLY A 116 2.49 -13.40 -15.23
CA GLY A 116 1.50 -14.13 -16.02
C GLY A 116 0.52 -13.15 -16.66
N VAL A 117 -0.17 -13.59 -17.72
CA VAL A 117 -1.18 -12.82 -18.48
C VAL A 117 -2.42 -12.43 -17.62
N TYR A 118 -2.38 -12.68 -16.30
CA TYR A 118 -3.42 -12.35 -15.32
C TYR A 118 -2.86 -12.02 -13.93
N THR A 119 -2.04 -10.98 -13.85
CA THR A 119 -2.17 -10.03 -12.74
C THR A 119 -3.57 -9.37 -12.92
N LEU A 120 -4.72 -9.89 -12.44
CA LEU A 120 -5.15 -10.52 -11.19
C LEU A 120 -5.71 -11.96 -11.36
N ILE A 121 -5.16 -12.95 -10.64
CA ILE A 121 -5.85 -14.09 -10.02
C ILE A 121 -5.22 -14.28 -8.62
N PRO A 122 -6.01 -14.42 -7.54
CA PRO A 122 -5.50 -14.47 -6.17
C PRO A 122 -4.76 -15.79 -5.91
N HIS A 123 -3.46 -15.70 -5.63
CA HIS A 123 -2.57 -16.82 -5.32
C HIS A 123 -2.48 -17.09 -3.81
N GLN A 124 -3.56 -16.90 -3.04
CA GLN A 124 -3.59 -17.39 -1.66
C GLN A 124 -3.77 -18.91 -1.56
N TYR A 125 -4.00 -19.61 -2.68
CA TYR A 125 -3.99 -21.07 -2.75
C TYR A 125 -3.35 -21.58 -4.05
N PRO A 126 -2.61 -22.70 -4.04
CA PRO A 126 -2.03 -23.29 -5.25
C PRO A 126 -3.15 -23.85 -6.13
N PHE A 127 -3.46 -23.14 -7.21
CA PHE A 127 -4.44 -23.58 -8.20
C PHE A 127 -3.76 -24.37 -9.33
N ARG A 128 -4.36 -25.50 -9.74
CA ARG A 128 -3.91 -26.27 -10.91
C ARG A 128 -4.29 -25.51 -12.19
N PHE A 129 -3.70 -25.84 -13.34
CA PHE A 129 -4.01 -25.20 -14.64
C PHE A 129 -5.52 -25.10 -14.94
N MET A 130 -6.31 -26.12 -14.56
CA MET A 130 -7.77 -26.10 -14.71
C MET A 130 -8.47 -25.10 -13.79
N ASP A 131 -7.92 -24.86 -12.60
CA ASP A 131 -8.44 -23.87 -11.65
C ASP A 131 -8.13 -22.44 -12.14
N PHE A 132 -7.01 -22.25 -12.85
CA PHE A 132 -6.69 -21.00 -13.57
C PHE A 132 -7.65 -20.73 -14.72
N ILE A 133 -7.93 -21.73 -15.57
CA ILE A 133 -8.97 -21.61 -16.62
C ILE A 133 -10.31 -21.30 -15.98
N LYS A 134 -10.66 -21.97 -14.88
CA LYS A 134 -11.89 -21.71 -14.13
C LYS A 134 -11.94 -20.28 -13.60
N ALA A 135 -10.87 -19.76 -12.99
CA ALA A 135 -10.80 -18.39 -12.51
C ALA A 135 -10.92 -17.37 -13.66
N GLN A 136 -10.30 -17.64 -14.81
CA GLN A 136 -10.47 -16.80 -16.01
C GLN A 136 -11.87 -16.84 -16.58
N VAL A 137 -12.48 -18.02 -16.62
CA VAL A 137 -13.88 -18.17 -16.99
C VAL A 137 -14.77 -17.45 -15.99
N LEU A 138 -14.52 -17.52 -14.69
CA LEU A 138 -15.28 -16.80 -13.65
C LEU A 138 -15.11 -15.29 -13.76
N PHE A 139 -13.91 -14.78 -14.03
CA PHE A 139 -13.64 -13.35 -14.23
C PHE A 139 -14.28 -12.82 -15.52
N LYS A 140 -14.22 -13.60 -16.60
CA LYS A 140 -14.91 -13.27 -17.86
C LYS A 140 -16.43 -13.35 -17.69
N LEU A 141 -16.92 -14.33 -16.93
CA LEU A 141 -18.32 -14.43 -16.53
C LEU A 141 -18.75 -13.31 -15.59
N GLN A 142 -17.86 -12.64 -14.86
CA GLN A 142 -18.22 -11.44 -14.10
C GLN A 142 -18.53 -10.28 -15.06
N ASN A 143 -17.76 -10.10 -16.14
CA ASN A 143 -17.87 -8.91 -16.97
C ASN A 143 -18.70 -9.10 -18.27
N ASP A 144 -19.01 -10.33 -18.68
CA ASP A 144 -19.70 -10.64 -19.94
C ASP A 144 -21.16 -11.08 -19.72
N LYS A 145 -22.10 -10.14 -19.91
CA LYS A 145 -23.55 -10.39 -19.77
C LYS A 145 -24.08 -11.46 -20.72
N ALA A 146 -23.52 -11.56 -21.94
CA ALA A 146 -23.98 -12.53 -22.93
C ALA A 146 -23.59 -13.95 -22.52
N LEU A 147 -22.35 -14.10 -22.04
CA LEU A 147 -21.84 -15.38 -21.55
C LEU A 147 -22.58 -15.87 -20.29
N ARG A 148 -22.94 -14.97 -19.36
CA ARG A 148 -23.75 -15.32 -18.17
C ARG A 148 -25.15 -15.80 -18.54
N ARG A 149 -25.82 -15.10 -19.46
CA ARG A 149 -27.14 -15.49 -19.97
C ARG A 149 -27.09 -16.85 -20.65
N MET A 150 -26.04 -17.10 -21.44
CA MET A 150 -25.81 -18.38 -22.10
C MET A 150 -25.65 -19.54 -21.09
N LEU A 151 -25.08 -19.27 -19.91
CA LEU A 151 -24.88 -20.27 -18.85
C LEU A 151 -25.99 -20.26 -17.76
N PHE A 152 -27.11 -19.56 -17.98
CA PHE A 152 -28.21 -19.42 -17.01
C PHE A 152 -27.77 -18.88 -15.63
N LEU A 153 -26.67 -18.11 -15.59
CA LEU A 153 -26.22 -17.46 -14.35
C LEU A 153 -27.00 -16.16 -14.14
N PRO A 154 -27.40 -15.83 -12.90
CA PRO A 154 -28.08 -14.58 -12.58
C PRO A 154 -27.24 -13.36 -12.99
N ASP A 155 -27.90 -12.27 -13.40
CA ASP A 155 -27.20 -11.04 -13.80
C ASP A 155 -26.49 -10.45 -12.56
N LEU A 156 -25.27 -9.92 -12.71
CA LEU A 156 -24.60 -9.23 -11.61
C LEU A 156 -25.37 -7.99 -11.17
N GLU A 157 -26.15 -7.36 -12.06
CA GLU A 157 -27.10 -6.30 -11.71
C GLU A 157 -28.14 -6.79 -10.70
N THR A 158 -28.68 -7.99 -10.91
CA THR A 158 -29.67 -8.59 -10.00
C THR A 158 -29.06 -9.05 -8.67
N LEU A 159 -27.73 -9.21 -8.62
CA LEU A 159 -26.99 -9.58 -7.42
C LEU A 159 -26.38 -8.37 -6.69
N GLY A 160 -26.44 -7.16 -7.26
CA GLY A 160 -25.82 -5.96 -6.70
C GLY A 160 -24.28 -5.91 -6.83
N VAL A 161 -23.69 -6.64 -7.78
CA VAL A 161 -22.23 -6.88 -7.92
C VAL A 161 -21.66 -6.14 -9.16
N LEU A 162 -22.27 -5.03 -9.55
CA LEU A 162 -21.73 -4.19 -10.63
C LEU A 162 -20.94 -3.00 -10.07
N PRO A 163 -20.01 -2.44 -10.87
CA PRO A 163 -19.39 -1.18 -10.51
C PRO A 163 -20.43 -0.11 -10.25
N ASN A 164 -20.19 0.66 -9.19
CA ASN A 164 -21.15 1.61 -8.67
C ASN A 164 -21.62 2.54 -9.81
N ALA A 165 -22.82 2.29 -10.34
CA ALA A 165 -23.38 3.10 -11.42
C ALA A 165 -23.61 4.56 -11.00
N ALA A 166 -23.62 4.84 -9.69
CA ALA A 166 -23.76 6.18 -9.15
C ALA A 166 -22.50 7.04 -9.37
N ASP A 167 -21.31 6.44 -9.49
CA ASP A 167 -20.08 7.18 -9.79
C ASP A 167 -19.22 6.47 -10.84
N PRO A 168 -19.24 6.95 -12.11
CA PRO A 168 -18.50 6.34 -13.21
C PRO A 168 -16.98 6.50 -13.07
N ARG A 169 -16.48 7.17 -12.03
CA ARG A 169 -15.05 7.28 -11.73
C ARG A 169 -14.52 6.05 -10.99
N TYR A 170 -15.40 5.22 -10.43
CA TYR A 170 -15.02 3.96 -9.81
C TYR A 170 -14.89 2.80 -10.80
N ARG A 171 -14.01 1.86 -10.47
CA ARG A 171 -13.85 0.55 -11.13
C ARG A 171 -14.12 -0.63 -10.21
N SER A 172 -14.34 -0.38 -8.92
CA SER A 172 -14.69 -1.43 -7.95
C SER A 172 -15.93 -2.19 -8.40
N LEU A 173 -15.93 -3.51 -8.24
CA LEU A 173 -16.99 -4.41 -8.70
C LEU A 173 -18.01 -4.76 -7.60
N LEU A 174 -17.82 -4.29 -6.35
CA LEU A 174 -18.58 -4.76 -5.19
C LEU A 174 -18.97 -3.60 -4.26
N PRO A 175 -20.07 -2.87 -4.53
CA PRO A 175 -20.59 -1.90 -3.58
C PRO A 175 -21.05 -2.62 -2.29
N LEU A 176 -20.45 -2.24 -1.17
CA LEU A 176 -20.74 -2.78 0.16
C LEU A 176 -21.85 -1.98 0.83
N THR A 177 -22.78 -2.69 1.47
CA THR A 177 -23.68 -2.07 2.46
C THR A 177 -22.89 -1.65 3.71
N PRO A 178 -23.43 -0.74 4.56
CA PRO A 178 -22.77 -0.37 5.81
C PRO A 178 -22.40 -1.56 6.72
N ASP A 179 -23.25 -2.58 6.79
CA ASP A 179 -22.98 -3.78 7.59
C ASP A 179 -21.86 -4.63 6.99
N GLN A 180 -21.87 -4.82 5.66
CA GLN A 180 -20.79 -5.51 4.96
C GLN A 180 -19.47 -4.75 5.11
N MET A 181 -19.50 -3.41 5.03
CA MET A 181 -18.32 -2.56 5.21
C MET A 181 -17.64 -2.81 6.56
N ALA A 182 -18.40 -2.82 7.65
CA ALA A 182 -17.85 -3.08 8.98
C ALA A 182 -17.31 -4.52 9.12
N SER A 183 -17.99 -5.50 8.50
CA SER A 183 -17.52 -6.89 8.47
C SER A 183 -16.19 -7.03 7.72
N GLU A 184 -16.04 -6.36 6.57
CA GLU A 184 -14.77 -6.33 5.82
C GLU A 184 -13.67 -5.62 6.62
N MET A 185 -14.01 -4.52 7.31
CA MET A 185 -13.07 -3.76 8.14
C MET A 185 -12.69 -4.45 9.45
N ARG A 186 -13.38 -5.51 9.86
CA ARG A 186 -13.10 -6.25 11.10
C ARG A 186 -11.65 -6.72 11.20
N SER A 187 -11.08 -7.25 10.12
CA SER A 187 -9.67 -7.68 10.12
C SER A 187 -8.72 -6.47 10.18
N SER A 188 -9.06 -5.39 9.47
CA SER A 188 -8.29 -4.14 9.50
C SER A 188 -8.29 -3.46 10.85
N MET A 189 -9.16 -3.83 11.79
CA MET A 189 -9.12 -3.32 13.17
C MET A 189 -7.99 -3.88 14.02
N LYS A 190 -7.45 -5.06 13.69
CA LYS A 190 -6.51 -5.79 14.55
C LYS A 190 -5.19 -5.04 14.84
N PRO A 191 -4.60 -4.25 13.92
CA PRO A 191 -3.40 -3.48 14.23
C PRO A 191 -3.60 -2.37 15.27
N PHE A 192 -4.84 -1.98 15.59
CA PHE A 192 -5.15 -0.93 16.56
C PHE A 192 -5.33 -1.44 18.00
N TYR A 193 -5.00 -2.70 18.25
CA TYR A 193 -5.09 -3.33 19.56
C TYR A 193 -3.73 -3.95 19.89
N PRO A 194 -3.04 -3.53 20.97
CA PRO A 194 -1.71 -4.05 21.31
C PRO A 194 -1.64 -5.57 21.35
N GLU A 195 -2.66 -6.20 21.91
CA GLU A 195 -2.73 -7.65 22.07
C GLU A 195 -2.82 -8.39 20.73
N THR A 196 -3.36 -7.79 19.66
CA THR A 196 -3.37 -8.40 18.33
C THR A 196 -2.29 -7.89 17.41
N MET A 197 -1.74 -6.71 17.68
CA MET A 197 -0.60 -6.15 16.96
C MET A 197 0.71 -6.89 17.28
N PHE A 198 0.88 -7.35 18.52
CA PHE A 198 2.06 -8.11 18.95
C PHE A 198 1.85 -9.64 18.99
N ALA A 199 0.66 -10.12 18.62
CA ALA A 199 0.35 -11.56 18.68
C ALA A 199 1.03 -12.40 17.60
N TYR A 200 1.41 -11.79 16.48
CA TYR A 200 1.90 -12.51 15.32
C TYR A 200 3.42 -12.38 15.24
N LYS A 201 4.10 -13.49 14.94
CA LYS A 201 5.57 -13.52 14.91
C LYS A 201 6.17 -13.03 13.60
N ASN A 202 5.34 -12.82 12.58
CA ASN A 202 5.79 -12.60 11.20
C ASN A 202 5.68 -11.13 10.77
N ASP A 203 4.72 -10.39 11.31
CA ASP A 203 4.41 -9.03 10.86
C ASP A 203 5.54 -8.04 11.13
N LEU A 204 6.05 -8.02 12.36
CA LEU A 204 7.10 -7.08 12.75
C LEU A 204 8.44 -7.35 12.06
N PRO A 205 8.93 -8.60 11.92
CA PRO A 205 10.15 -8.87 11.13
C PRO A 205 10.03 -8.45 9.65
N TRP A 206 8.89 -8.73 9.01
CA TRP A 206 8.67 -8.27 7.64
C TRP A 206 8.65 -6.74 7.55
N TYR A 207 8.01 -6.08 8.51
CA TYR A 207 7.91 -4.62 8.52
C TYR A 207 9.25 -3.95 8.86
N GLU A 208 10.04 -4.54 9.76
CA GLU A 208 11.41 -4.13 10.06
C GLU A 208 12.29 -4.21 8.80
N LEU A 209 12.25 -5.32 8.07
CA LEU A 209 13.00 -5.48 6.82
C LEU A 209 12.56 -4.50 5.73
N PHE A 210 11.26 -4.22 5.65
CA PHE A 210 10.72 -3.19 4.78
C PHE A 210 11.29 -1.79 5.12
N LEU A 211 11.27 -1.38 6.39
CA LEU A 211 11.82 -0.09 6.81
C LEU A 211 13.34 -0.04 6.63
N ALA A 212 14.07 -1.13 6.90
CA ALA A 212 15.51 -1.22 6.65
C ALA A 212 15.84 -1.06 5.15
N THR A 213 14.98 -1.59 4.27
CA THR A 213 15.09 -1.39 2.81
C THR A 213 14.87 0.07 2.43
N ALA A 214 13.87 0.73 3.02
CA ALA A 214 13.64 2.17 2.86
C ALA A 214 14.83 3.01 3.37
N THR A 215 15.43 2.65 4.51
CA THR A 215 16.69 3.24 5.01
C THR A 215 17.78 3.06 3.98
N ARG A 216 17.98 1.85 3.46
CA ARG A 216 19.05 1.58 2.51
C ARG A 216 18.94 2.45 1.26
N LEU A 217 17.74 2.61 0.69
CA LEU A 217 17.49 3.54 -0.41
C LEU A 217 17.88 4.98 -0.05
N THR A 218 17.54 5.43 1.15
CA THR A 218 17.92 6.75 1.67
C THR A 218 19.43 6.92 1.78
N THR A 219 20.17 5.89 2.26
CA THR A 219 21.64 5.92 2.34
C THR A 219 22.32 6.00 0.97
N LEU A 220 21.63 5.61 -0.10
CA LEU A 220 22.08 5.79 -1.49
C LEU A 220 21.75 7.18 -2.06
N GLY A 221 21.27 8.11 -1.23
CA GLY A 221 20.91 9.47 -1.63
C GLY A 221 19.58 9.58 -2.37
N LYS A 222 18.74 8.53 -2.35
CA LYS A 222 17.38 8.59 -2.92
C LYS A 222 16.43 9.22 -1.90
N PRO A 223 15.64 10.24 -2.25
CA PRO A 223 14.51 10.65 -1.44
C PRO A 223 13.51 9.51 -1.30
N VAL A 224 13.12 9.21 -0.06
CA VAL A 224 12.15 8.16 0.27
C VAL A 224 11.09 8.72 1.20
N LEU A 225 9.82 8.38 0.93
CA LEU A 225 8.69 8.65 1.81
C LEU A 225 8.01 7.33 2.18
N VAL A 226 7.78 7.11 3.47
CA VAL A 226 6.85 6.07 3.96
C VAL A 226 5.56 6.77 4.39
N MET A 227 4.51 6.58 3.61
CA MET A 227 3.17 7.08 3.87
C MET A 227 2.35 5.99 4.55
N LEU A 228 1.68 6.32 5.66
CA LEU A 228 0.78 5.42 6.37
C LEU A 228 -0.67 5.79 6.05
N SER A 229 -1.37 4.88 5.40
CA SER A 229 -2.75 5.05 4.96
C SER A 229 -3.71 4.35 5.92
N PRO A 230 -4.65 5.08 6.55
CA PRO A 230 -5.60 4.47 7.46
C PRO A 230 -6.64 3.61 6.71
N PRO A 231 -7.19 2.56 7.34
CA PRO A 231 -8.45 1.96 6.94
C PRO A 231 -9.64 2.85 7.32
N LEU A 232 -10.78 2.64 6.66
CA LEU A 232 -12.02 3.39 6.96
C LEU A 232 -12.41 3.27 8.44
N CYS A 233 -12.20 2.11 9.06
CA CYS A 233 -12.50 1.91 10.48
C CYS A 233 -11.64 2.74 11.44
N ALA A 234 -10.48 3.27 11.00
CA ALA A 234 -9.66 4.16 11.81
C ALA A 234 -10.08 5.64 11.72
N VAL A 235 -10.89 5.99 10.72
CA VAL A 235 -11.28 7.37 10.44
C VAL A 235 -12.80 7.61 10.51
N SER A 236 -13.58 6.54 10.61
CA SER A 236 -15.04 6.57 10.81
C SER A 236 -15.39 5.86 12.11
N PRO A 237 -15.81 6.59 13.17
CA PRO A 237 -16.23 5.98 14.43
C PRO A 237 -17.38 4.98 14.26
N ILE A 238 -18.30 5.24 13.33
CA ILE A 238 -19.44 4.36 13.06
C ILE A 238 -18.96 2.99 12.56
N VAL A 239 -18.07 2.98 11.57
CA VAL A 239 -17.52 1.74 11.00
C VAL A 239 -16.55 1.09 11.98
N GLY A 240 -15.69 1.89 12.63
CA GLY A 240 -14.70 1.44 13.61
C GLY A 240 -15.33 0.74 14.80
N ASP A 241 -16.33 1.35 15.43
CA ASP A 241 -17.01 0.76 16.59
C ASP A 241 -17.71 -0.55 16.23
N LYS A 242 -18.35 -0.61 15.07
CA LYS A 242 -18.98 -1.85 14.61
C LYS A 242 -17.93 -2.93 14.29
N ALA A 243 -16.87 -2.58 13.58
CA ALA A 243 -15.79 -3.51 13.23
C ALA A 243 -15.07 -4.06 14.49
N ALA A 244 -14.86 -3.21 15.51
CA ALA A 244 -14.34 -3.63 16.81
C ALA A 244 -15.28 -4.63 17.50
N ARG A 245 -16.59 -4.33 17.56
CA ARG A 245 -17.58 -5.23 18.15
C ARG A 245 -17.66 -6.56 17.39
N ASP A 246 -17.62 -6.54 16.07
CA ASP A 246 -17.62 -7.74 15.22
C ASP A 246 -16.31 -8.56 15.38
N LEU A 247 -15.21 -7.91 15.79
CA LEU A 247 -13.95 -8.56 16.17
C LEU A 247 -13.99 -9.13 17.60
N GLY A 248 -15.05 -8.86 18.37
CA GLY A 248 -15.15 -9.23 19.78
C GLY A 248 -14.29 -8.34 20.70
N LYS A 249 -14.04 -7.10 20.30
CA LYS A 249 -13.25 -6.10 21.05
C LYS A 249 -14.14 -4.95 21.52
N ASP A 250 -13.67 -4.27 22.58
CA ASP A 250 -14.25 -3.01 23.03
C ASP A 250 -13.75 -1.87 22.12
N PRO A 251 -14.63 -1.11 21.46
CA PRO A 251 -14.22 0.07 20.69
C PRO A 251 -13.42 1.09 21.49
N ALA A 252 -13.70 1.25 22.79
CA ALA A 252 -13.02 2.22 23.65
C ALA A 252 -11.54 1.86 23.90
N GLN A 253 -11.14 0.63 23.61
CA GLN A 253 -9.76 0.15 23.74
C GLN A 253 -8.95 0.26 22.45
N ALA A 254 -9.57 0.65 21.33
CA ALA A 254 -8.85 0.82 20.07
C ALA A 254 -7.89 2.02 20.14
N ASP A 255 -6.62 1.79 19.85
CA ASP A 255 -5.60 2.82 19.72
C ASP A 255 -5.25 3.01 18.24
N PHE A 256 -5.92 3.97 17.60
CA PHE A 256 -5.71 4.30 16.20
C PHE A 256 -4.34 4.93 15.89
N ALA A 257 -3.58 5.35 16.91
CA ALA A 257 -2.22 5.87 16.74
C ALA A 257 -1.14 4.79 16.88
N LEU A 258 -1.49 3.60 17.41
CA LEU A 258 -0.56 2.52 17.70
C LEU A 258 0.30 2.10 16.49
N PRO A 259 -0.25 1.82 15.29
CA PRO A 259 0.58 1.44 14.14
C PRO A 259 1.55 2.55 13.72
N GLY A 260 1.16 3.81 13.86
CA GLY A 260 2.03 4.96 13.63
C GLY A 260 3.22 5.00 14.60
N ARG A 261 2.96 4.79 15.90
CA ARG A 261 4.03 4.74 16.93
C ARG A 261 4.97 3.55 16.74
N ILE A 262 4.44 2.38 16.38
CA ILE A 262 5.25 1.18 16.05
C ILE A 262 6.13 1.44 14.83
N THR A 263 5.57 2.05 13.78
CA THR A 263 6.33 2.42 12.59
C THR A 263 7.50 3.33 12.96
N ARG A 264 7.26 4.35 13.78
CA ARG A 264 8.30 5.29 14.23
C ARG A 264 9.38 4.61 15.06
N GLU A 265 8.99 3.70 15.95
CA GLU A 265 9.93 2.92 16.75
C GLU A 265 10.82 2.02 15.88
N LEU A 266 10.23 1.25 14.97
CA LEU A 266 11.01 0.42 14.05
C LEU A 266 11.90 1.27 13.13
N ALA A 267 11.36 2.36 12.59
CA ALA A 267 12.12 3.33 11.80
C ALA A 267 13.32 3.89 12.58
N ARG A 268 13.14 4.19 13.87
CA ARG A 268 14.23 4.66 14.75
C ARG A 268 15.30 3.59 14.92
N GLN A 269 14.90 2.32 15.08
CA GLN A 269 15.83 1.21 15.22
C GLN A 269 16.63 0.93 13.93
N VAL A 270 15.99 1.00 12.76
CA VAL A 270 16.66 0.80 11.46
C VAL A 270 17.32 2.07 10.91
N GLY A 271 17.23 3.21 11.61
CA GLY A 271 17.81 4.49 11.19
C GLY A 271 17.08 5.19 10.03
N PHE A 272 15.79 4.91 9.80
CA PHE A 272 14.97 5.62 8.83
C PHE A 272 14.58 7.02 9.36
N PRO A 273 14.72 8.10 8.58
CA PRO A 273 14.41 9.46 9.04
C PRO A 273 12.93 9.62 9.41
N GLN A 274 12.66 10.11 10.62
CA GLN A 274 11.31 10.23 11.18
C GLN A 274 10.45 11.25 10.44
N GLU A 275 11.09 12.27 9.88
CA GLU A 275 10.50 13.30 9.03
C GLU A 275 10.06 12.77 7.67
N ASN A 276 10.55 11.59 7.26
CA ASN A 276 10.17 10.88 6.04
C ASN A 276 8.99 9.90 6.25
N ILE A 277 8.32 9.97 7.39
CA ILE A 277 7.12 9.21 7.70
C ILE A 277 5.92 10.16 7.75
N LEU A 278 4.96 9.97 6.85
CA LEU A 278 3.70 10.72 6.80
C LEU A 278 2.53 9.83 7.18
N ASP A 279 1.98 10.03 8.37
CA ASP A 279 0.77 9.34 8.82
C ASP A 279 -0.48 10.13 8.43
N LEU A 280 -1.31 9.54 7.57
CA LEU A 280 -2.53 10.17 7.06
C LEU A 280 -3.74 9.96 7.97
N THR A 281 -3.64 9.14 9.01
CA THR A 281 -4.74 8.88 9.96
C THR A 281 -5.38 10.17 10.51
N PRO A 282 -4.62 11.16 11.04
CA PRO A 282 -5.22 12.40 11.52
C PRO A 282 -5.83 13.29 10.42
N CYS A 283 -5.54 13.01 9.16
CA CYS A 283 -5.83 13.89 8.01
C CYS A 283 -6.99 13.39 7.16
N LEU A 284 -7.31 12.11 7.29
CA LEU A 284 -8.45 11.48 6.64
C LEU A 284 -9.61 11.21 7.60
N ALA A 285 -9.47 11.56 8.89
CA ALA A 285 -10.55 11.57 9.86
C ALA A 285 -11.59 12.65 9.50
N GLY A 286 -12.73 12.24 8.94
CA GLY A 286 -13.85 13.13 8.58
C GLY A 286 -13.97 13.41 7.08
N GLU A 287 -14.30 14.66 6.75
CA GLU A 287 -14.52 15.15 5.39
C GLU A 287 -13.28 15.87 4.84
N THR A 288 -13.13 15.89 3.52
CA THR A 288 -12.18 16.76 2.81
C THR A 288 -12.55 18.24 3.02
N PRO A 289 -11.65 19.21 2.73
CA PRO A 289 -11.95 20.63 2.98
C PRO A 289 -13.18 21.19 2.24
N ASP A 290 -13.57 20.56 1.14
CA ASP A 290 -14.76 20.86 0.35
C ASP A 290 -16.01 20.08 0.80
N GLY A 291 -15.94 19.34 1.91
CA GLY A 291 -17.08 18.67 2.55
C GLY A 291 -17.42 17.30 1.97
N HIS A 292 -16.50 16.66 1.24
CA HIS A 292 -16.70 15.32 0.68
C HIS A 292 -16.09 14.22 1.57
N GLY A 293 -16.69 13.03 1.56
CA GLY A 293 -16.12 11.88 2.27
C GLY A 293 -14.80 11.42 1.62
N THR A 294 -13.80 11.11 2.44
CA THR A 294 -12.51 10.55 1.99
C THR A 294 -12.63 9.10 1.49
N TYR A 295 -13.74 8.43 1.81
CA TYR A 295 -14.15 7.11 1.33
C TYR A 295 -15.58 7.22 0.78
N SER A 296 -15.96 6.35 -0.17
CA SER A 296 -17.35 6.36 -0.71
C SER A 296 -18.40 5.82 0.26
N GLY A 297 -17.98 5.10 1.30
CA GLY A 297 -18.88 4.35 2.19
C GLY A 297 -19.46 3.07 1.57
N GLN A 298 -19.24 2.84 0.27
CA GLN A 298 -19.61 1.62 -0.44
C GLN A 298 -18.39 0.82 -0.90
N ASP A 299 -17.19 1.37 -0.70
CA ASP A 299 -15.93 0.71 -1.00
C ASP A 299 -14.96 0.91 0.16
N THR A 300 -14.10 -0.07 0.39
CA THR A 300 -13.07 -0.03 1.44
C THR A 300 -11.97 0.97 1.14
N HIS A 301 -11.80 1.35 -0.13
CA HIS A 301 -10.79 2.29 -0.62
C HIS A 301 -11.29 3.73 -0.64
N TRP A 302 -10.34 4.65 -0.81
CA TRP A 302 -10.63 6.07 -0.95
C TRP A 302 -11.54 6.40 -2.12
N SER A 303 -12.31 7.47 -1.94
CA SER A 303 -13.05 8.14 -3.02
C SER A 303 -12.12 8.84 -3.99
N PRO A 304 -12.60 9.22 -5.20
CA PRO A 304 -11.89 10.16 -6.06
C PRO A 304 -11.49 11.43 -5.31
N GLU A 305 -12.36 11.93 -4.43
CA GLU A 305 -12.12 13.08 -3.56
C GLU A 305 -11.05 12.79 -2.51
N GLY A 306 -11.10 11.62 -1.85
CA GLY A 306 -10.08 11.17 -0.91
C GLY A 306 -8.70 11.01 -1.57
N ASN A 307 -8.66 10.41 -2.77
CA ASN A 307 -7.44 10.33 -3.57
C ASN A 307 -6.90 11.72 -3.96
N ALA A 308 -7.79 12.65 -4.33
CA ALA A 308 -7.40 14.02 -4.65
C ALA A 308 -6.81 14.71 -3.43
N TRP A 309 -7.45 14.55 -2.27
CA TRP A 309 -6.99 15.11 -1.02
C TRP A 309 -5.62 14.59 -0.60
N VAL A 310 -5.39 13.27 -0.69
CA VAL A 310 -4.08 12.66 -0.47
C VAL A 310 -3.04 13.19 -1.45
N GLY A 311 -3.40 13.30 -2.74
CA GLY A 311 -2.53 13.88 -3.76
C GLY A 311 -2.11 15.32 -3.46
N ASP A 312 -3.03 16.14 -2.96
CA ASP A 312 -2.75 17.54 -2.59
C ASP A 312 -1.86 17.63 -1.34
N MET A 313 -2.08 16.79 -0.33
CA MET A 313 -1.21 16.71 0.86
C MET A 313 0.20 16.24 0.50
N LEU A 314 0.31 15.21 -0.34
CA LEU A 314 1.59 14.71 -0.84
C LEU A 314 2.32 15.76 -1.67
N THR A 315 1.59 16.54 -2.47
CA THR A 315 2.18 17.65 -3.24
C THR A 315 2.85 18.64 -2.31
N GLY A 316 2.16 19.10 -1.25
CA GLY A 316 2.74 20.02 -0.26
C GLY A 316 3.95 19.45 0.46
N TRP A 317 3.85 18.19 0.87
CA TRP A 317 4.95 17.51 1.56
C TRP A 317 6.18 17.35 0.66
N ILE A 318 6.01 16.89 -0.58
CA ILE A 318 7.08 16.60 -1.55
C ILE A 318 7.68 17.90 -2.09
N ALA A 319 6.85 18.88 -2.44
CA ALA A 319 7.31 20.18 -2.91
C ALA A 319 8.24 20.83 -1.88
N ALA A 320 7.86 20.83 -0.61
CA ALA A 320 8.67 21.42 0.45
C ALA A 320 9.98 20.67 0.71
N ARG A 321 9.99 19.33 0.65
CA ARG A 321 11.14 18.52 1.08
C ARG A 321 12.07 18.09 -0.05
N TRP A 322 11.54 17.81 -1.24
CA TRP A 322 12.33 17.29 -2.36
C TRP A 322 12.65 18.36 -3.39
N PHE A 323 11.89 19.46 -3.41
CA PHE A 323 12.05 20.55 -4.38
C PHE A 323 12.25 21.94 -3.75
N ASP A 324 12.36 22.04 -2.42
CA ASP A 324 12.51 23.29 -1.66
C ASP A 324 11.46 24.36 -2.00
N ARG A 325 10.23 23.92 -2.29
CA ARG A 325 9.06 24.75 -2.59
C ARG A 325 8.09 24.74 -1.40
N LYS A 326 8.28 25.66 -0.46
CA LYS A 326 7.39 25.81 0.72
C LYS A 326 6.02 26.37 0.32
N GLY A 327 4.98 25.97 1.06
CA GLY A 327 3.60 26.49 0.90
C GLY A 327 2.81 25.92 -0.29
N ALA A 328 3.34 24.92 -0.98
CA ALA A 328 2.74 24.35 -2.19
C ALA A 328 1.78 23.19 -1.90
N GLY A 329 0.70 23.40 -1.14
CA GLY A 329 -0.32 22.38 -0.88
C GLY A 329 -0.83 22.39 0.56
N THR A 330 -1.76 21.50 0.87
CA THR A 330 -2.37 21.45 2.21
C THR A 330 -1.55 20.61 3.17
N ALA A 331 -1.36 21.10 4.40
CA ALA A 331 -0.63 20.38 5.43
C ALA A 331 -1.54 19.39 6.16
N CYS A 332 -1.09 18.14 6.24
CA CYS A 332 -1.60 17.15 7.18
C CYS A 332 -1.10 17.53 8.59
N PRO A 333 -1.99 17.70 9.61
CA PRO A 333 -1.55 18.06 10.95
C PRO A 333 -0.49 17.10 11.50
N SER A 334 0.70 17.62 11.78
CA SER A 334 1.75 16.83 12.42
C SER A 334 1.48 16.72 13.92
N ARG A 335 1.33 15.51 14.44
CA ARG A 335 1.44 15.26 15.87
C ARG A 335 2.93 15.17 16.26
N PRO A 336 3.28 15.52 17.52
CA PRO A 336 4.60 15.18 18.06
C PRO A 336 4.89 13.69 17.83
N TRP A 337 6.15 13.37 17.56
CA TRP A 337 6.54 11.98 17.40
C TRP A 337 6.43 11.27 18.74
N ASP A 338 5.74 10.15 18.72
CA ASP A 338 5.63 9.23 19.84
C ASP A 338 6.02 7.83 19.38
N TYR A 339 6.43 6.99 20.32
CA TYR A 339 7.04 5.68 20.05
C TYR A 339 6.37 4.60 20.89
N GLU A 340 6.19 3.42 20.30
CA GLU A 340 5.68 2.26 21.01
C GLU A 340 6.80 1.22 21.14
N PRO A 341 7.28 0.92 22.36
CA PRO A 341 8.32 -0.08 22.56
C PRO A 341 7.91 -1.45 22.01
N ILE A 342 8.79 -2.05 21.20
CA ILE A 342 8.56 -3.40 20.67
C ILE A 342 8.97 -4.45 21.72
N PRO A 343 8.11 -5.43 22.05
CA PRO A 343 8.48 -6.52 22.94
C PRO A 343 9.74 -7.27 22.48
N THR A 344 10.60 -7.63 23.44
CA THR A 344 11.84 -8.36 23.18
C THR A 344 11.59 -9.69 22.48
N GLY A 345 12.40 -10.00 21.47
CA GLY A 345 12.36 -11.28 20.75
C GLY A 345 11.34 -11.35 19.61
N LEU A 346 10.71 -10.23 19.24
CA LEU A 346 9.84 -10.12 18.07
C LEU A 346 10.55 -9.63 16.81
N LEU A 347 11.81 -9.21 16.92
CA LEU A 347 12.59 -8.63 15.83
C LEU A 347 13.85 -9.46 15.55
N GLU A 348 14.37 -9.32 14.34
CA GLU A 348 15.61 -9.94 13.95
C GLU A 348 16.83 -9.13 14.44
N PRO A 349 18.02 -9.75 14.50
CA PRO A 349 19.26 -9.01 14.68
C PRO A 349 19.44 -7.97 13.55
N MET A 350 19.65 -6.72 13.95
CA MET A 350 19.67 -5.57 13.03
C MET A 350 20.74 -5.67 11.92
N ASP A 351 21.86 -6.33 12.21
CA ASP A 351 22.93 -6.61 11.24
C ASP A 351 22.46 -7.52 10.10
N LYS A 352 21.66 -8.55 10.44
CA LYS A 352 21.06 -9.45 9.45
C LYS A 352 20.00 -8.74 8.62
N THR A 353 19.13 -7.97 9.26
CA THR A 353 18.09 -7.18 8.59
C THR A 353 18.73 -6.17 7.62
N ALA A 354 19.76 -5.46 8.05
CA ALA A 354 20.49 -4.50 7.20
C ALA A 354 21.20 -5.18 6.02
N ALA A 355 21.80 -6.35 6.22
CA ALA A 355 22.43 -7.13 5.15
C ALA A 355 21.42 -7.56 4.08
N LEU A 356 20.26 -8.08 4.50
CA LEU A 356 19.19 -8.47 3.57
C LEU A 356 18.59 -7.27 2.84
N ALA A 357 18.37 -6.15 3.53
CA ALA A 357 17.96 -4.90 2.90
C ALA A 357 18.95 -4.42 1.82
N ALA A 358 20.26 -4.58 2.07
CA ALA A 358 21.28 -4.27 1.07
C ALA A 358 21.19 -5.18 -0.16
N THR A 359 20.93 -6.48 0.01
CA THR A 359 20.68 -7.42 -1.10
C THR A 359 19.46 -7.01 -1.93
N ILE A 360 18.34 -6.66 -1.26
CA ILE A 360 17.10 -6.22 -1.94
C ILE A 360 17.36 -5.00 -2.82
N VAL A 361 18.04 -3.98 -2.27
CA VAL A 361 18.32 -2.73 -3.01
C VAL A 361 19.39 -2.91 -4.10
N ALA A 362 20.33 -3.85 -3.94
CA ALA A 362 21.29 -4.19 -4.98
C ALA A 362 20.63 -4.86 -6.20
N GLY A 363 19.42 -5.41 -6.03
CA GLY A 363 18.73 -6.17 -7.07
C GLY A 363 19.57 -7.35 -7.56
N CYS A 364 19.45 -7.69 -8.83
CA CYS A 364 20.10 -8.87 -9.41
C CYS A 364 21.59 -8.72 -9.69
N HIS A 365 22.15 -7.52 -9.45
CA HIS A 365 23.57 -7.28 -9.61
C HIS A 365 24.38 -7.68 -8.36
N GLY A 366 23.72 -7.85 -7.20
CA GLY A 366 24.34 -8.28 -5.96
C GLY A 366 24.44 -9.79 -5.76
N SER A 367 23.80 -10.60 -6.61
CA SER A 367 23.81 -12.07 -6.50
C SER A 367 24.94 -12.73 -7.29
N ALA A 368 25.82 -11.95 -7.92
CA ALA A 368 26.94 -12.44 -8.71
C ALA A 368 28.23 -12.44 -7.87
N THR A 369 28.26 -13.21 -6.79
CA THR A 369 29.52 -13.64 -6.15
C THR A 369 29.33 -15.04 -5.57
N ASP A 370 30.17 -15.94 -6.11
CA ASP A 370 30.54 -17.31 -5.72
C ASP A 370 29.60 -18.48 -6.08
#